data_AF-A0A517NHP1-F1
#
_entry.id   AF-A0A517NHP1-F1
#
_cell.length_a   1.000
_cell.length_b   1.000
_cell.length_c   1.000
_cell.angle_alpha   90.00
_cell.angle_beta   90.00
_cell.angle_gamma   90.00
#
_symmetry.space_group_name_H-M   'P 1'
#
loop_
_entity.id
_entity.type
_entity.pdbx_description
1 polymer ?
#
loop_
_entity_poly.entity_id
_entity_poly.type
_entity_poly.pdbx_seq_one_letter_code
_entity_poly.pdbx_strand_id
1 'polypeptide(L)'
;MSSDVDSKLDSLISRIQSLSGGSDASRPPIVPEKAADSPVQGGGSAAQAPMRAGGQTVGAPVSTAPTSTRPTSAKPSTAGQASAARPAVAVQAAGFKPSRDEPWRPSESLDLEAAGVNETLLEAIVYRYIRNVGETSGRRIADQVKLPFGLIEPMLARLKSEQNVAYKSATTTNDYVYILTESGRAIARSHMQDCTYYGSCPVPLKDYIASVKRQTIEGQYPKKRDLMKAFSDLLINPKMLNKLGPAVASGRGMFLFGFPGNGKTSIAERVTGAFGKYVWIPRAIDIDGDVLRVFDPMCHELAMPEESGGLLDVGGYDKRWVRILRPTIIAGGELTMDMLEVQNNSESNISESPLQLKSNCGTLVIDDFGRQRMRVDELLNRWIVPLEKRYDFLNMASGKKIQVPFDQLVVFSTNLEPKDLVDDAFLRRIPYKIEAENPPEADFRKLFEIMCKVVKIPYQQDPIDYLIAKHYQAVDRPMRMCQPRDLLLQVKNYCLYNDLPVELKREYMDFACDNYFSVM
;
A
#
# COMPACT_ATOMS: atom_id res chain seq x y z
N MET A 1 35.21 10.28 -9.05
CA MET A 1 34.52 10.21 -7.74
C MET A 1 33.55 11.38 -7.50
N SER A 2 33.70 12.55 -8.16
CA SER A 2 32.73 13.67 -8.09
C SER A 2 31.41 13.40 -8.82
N SER A 3 31.46 12.77 -10.00
CA SER A 3 30.31 12.61 -10.91
C SER A 3 29.20 11.70 -10.37
N ASP A 4 29.53 10.76 -9.48
CA ASP A 4 28.59 9.79 -8.92
C ASP A 4 27.85 10.31 -7.68
N VAL A 5 28.34 11.41 -7.10
CA VAL A 5 27.70 12.14 -5.99
C VAL A 5 26.71 13.18 -6.54
N ASP A 6 27.10 13.87 -7.61
CA ASP A 6 26.23 14.85 -8.29
C ASP A 6 25.00 14.17 -8.92
N SER A 7 25.20 12.99 -9.54
CA SER A 7 24.11 12.15 -10.07
C SER A 7 23.09 11.73 -9.01
N LYS A 8 23.55 11.40 -7.78
CA LYS A 8 22.67 11.01 -6.67
C LYS A 8 21.95 12.21 -6.06
N LEU A 9 22.59 13.37 -6.06
CA LEU A 9 22.00 14.63 -5.61
C LEU A 9 20.91 15.10 -6.59
N ASP A 10 21.15 14.99 -7.90
CA ASP A 10 20.17 15.32 -8.94
C ASP A 10 18.96 14.37 -8.94
N SER A 11 19.21 13.08 -8.64
CA SER A 11 18.15 12.08 -8.41
C SER A 11 17.28 12.38 -7.18
N LEU A 12 17.86 12.97 -6.14
CA LEU A 12 17.14 13.40 -4.93
C LEU A 12 16.32 14.68 -5.20
N ILE A 13 16.89 15.61 -5.95
CA ILE A 13 16.25 16.88 -6.32
C ILE A 13 15.03 16.65 -7.24
N SER A 14 15.13 15.75 -8.22
CA SER A 14 14.02 15.45 -9.14
C SER A 14 12.82 14.80 -8.44
N ARG A 15 13.07 13.92 -7.46
CA ARG A 15 12.01 13.27 -6.65
C ARG A 15 11.33 14.21 -5.66
N ILE A 16 12.05 15.21 -5.13
CA ILE A 16 11.46 16.22 -4.25
C ILE A 16 10.58 17.18 -5.06
N GLN A 17 10.97 17.52 -6.29
CA GLN A 17 10.19 18.40 -7.16
C GLN A 17 8.88 17.74 -7.64
N SER A 18 8.87 16.42 -7.88
CA SER A 18 7.64 15.69 -8.22
C SER A 18 6.63 15.62 -7.08
N LEU A 19 7.06 15.80 -5.82
CA LEU A 19 6.17 15.83 -4.65
C LEU A 19 5.59 17.23 -4.38
N SER A 20 6.12 18.28 -5.03
CA SER A 20 5.67 19.68 -4.87
C SER A 20 4.88 20.24 -6.05
N GLY A 21 4.75 19.50 -7.15
CA GLY A 21 4.09 19.94 -8.37
C GLY A 21 2.67 19.41 -8.51
N GLY A 22 1.72 19.99 -7.78
CA GLY A 22 0.30 19.67 -7.87
C GLY A 22 -0.56 20.91 -8.07
N SER A 23 -0.45 21.58 -9.22
CA SER A 23 -1.52 22.41 -9.80
C SER A 23 -1.13 22.98 -11.17
N ASP A 24 -2.05 22.82 -12.12
CA ASP A 24 -2.19 23.49 -13.43
C ASP A 24 -1.32 23.05 -14.62
N ALA A 25 -1.93 22.23 -15.48
CA ALA A 25 -2.32 22.72 -16.82
C ALA A 25 -3.36 21.78 -17.50
N SER A 26 -4.30 22.41 -18.22
CA SER A 26 -5.28 21.86 -19.18
C SER A 26 -6.69 21.48 -18.68
N ARG A 27 -7.56 22.49 -18.54
CA ARG A 27 -9.00 22.37 -18.84
C ARG A 27 -9.46 23.52 -19.76
N PRO A 28 -10.20 23.26 -20.85
CA PRO A 28 -10.72 24.28 -21.75
C PRO A 28 -12.01 24.94 -21.20
N PRO A 29 -12.41 26.12 -21.73
CA PRO A 29 -13.37 27.01 -21.07
C PRO A 29 -14.82 26.61 -21.32
N ILE A 30 -15.66 26.82 -20.30
CA ILE A 30 -17.12 26.63 -20.35
C ILE A 30 -17.78 28.01 -20.52
N VAL A 31 -18.67 28.12 -21.51
CA VAL A 31 -19.49 29.30 -21.86
C VAL A 31 -20.76 29.34 -21.00
N PRO A 32 -21.29 30.51 -20.60
CA PRO A 32 -22.46 30.60 -19.73
C PRO A 32 -23.77 30.62 -20.51
N GLU A 33 -24.80 29.89 -20.04
CA GLU A 33 -26.16 29.95 -20.56
C GLU A 33 -27.16 30.38 -19.47
N LYS A 34 -28.15 31.16 -19.91
CA LYS A 34 -29.07 32.00 -19.14
C LYS A 34 -30.24 31.24 -18.51
N ALA A 35 -30.79 31.88 -17.48
CA ALA A 35 -32.00 31.57 -16.74
C ALA A 35 -33.29 31.44 -17.58
N ALA A 36 -34.21 30.61 -17.09
CA ALA A 36 -35.65 30.72 -17.33
C ALA A 36 -36.45 30.09 -16.17
N ASP A 37 -37.67 30.60 -16.02
CA ASP A 37 -38.56 30.63 -14.84
C ASP A 37 -39.18 29.31 -14.35
N SER A 38 -39.65 29.37 -13.10
CA SER A 38 -40.58 28.44 -12.42
C SER A 38 -42.02 28.57 -12.96
N PRO A 39 -43.00 27.69 -12.58
CA PRO A 39 -43.66 27.84 -11.28
C PRO A 39 -44.21 26.56 -10.58
N VAL A 40 -44.09 26.56 -9.25
CA VAL A 40 -45.10 26.33 -8.18
C VAL A 40 -46.13 25.18 -8.27
N GLN A 41 -46.12 24.30 -7.26
CA GLN A 41 -47.22 23.85 -6.37
C GLN A 41 -46.64 22.75 -5.45
N GLY A 42 -46.87 22.60 -4.13
CA GLY A 42 -47.82 23.16 -3.17
C GLY A 42 -48.30 22.01 -2.25
N GLY A 43 -48.01 22.08 -0.93
CA GLY A 43 -48.55 21.21 0.14
C GLY A 43 -47.62 20.03 0.53
N GLY A 44 -47.24 19.75 1.78
CA GLY A 44 -47.78 20.10 3.09
C GLY A 44 -48.30 18.84 3.78
N SER A 45 -47.56 18.28 4.75
CA SER A 45 -48.10 17.70 6.01
C SER A 45 -47.00 17.00 6.83
N ALA A 46 -47.15 17.12 8.14
CA ALA A 46 -46.30 16.67 9.22
C ALA A 46 -46.62 15.24 9.71
N ALA A 47 -45.86 14.83 10.75
CA ALA A 47 -46.09 13.73 11.70
C ALA A 47 -45.76 12.31 11.18
N GLN A 48 -45.19 11.36 11.93
CA GLN A 48 -44.95 11.20 13.37
C GLN A 48 -44.04 9.96 13.56
N ALA A 49 -43.21 9.97 14.61
CA ALA A 49 -42.61 8.75 15.19
C ALA A 49 -43.71 7.85 15.83
N PRO A 50 -43.38 6.60 16.19
CA PRO A 50 -43.02 6.42 17.60
C PRO A 50 -41.90 5.41 17.88
N MET A 51 -41.27 5.63 19.03
CA MET A 51 -40.44 4.69 19.77
C MET A 51 -41.24 3.49 20.27
N ARG A 52 -40.58 2.35 20.43
CA ARG A 52 -40.87 1.42 21.53
C ARG A 52 -39.58 0.82 22.10
N ALA A 53 -39.32 1.19 23.35
CA ALA A 53 -38.40 0.53 24.25
C ALA A 53 -39.10 -0.64 24.95
N GLY A 54 -38.33 -1.63 25.40
CA GLY A 54 -38.80 -2.70 26.27
C GLY A 54 -37.71 -3.75 26.47
N GLY A 55 -36.87 -3.57 27.48
CA GLY A 55 -35.96 -4.61 27.96
C GLY A 55 -36.67 -5.60 28.88
N GLN A 56 -36.10 -6.80 29.04
CA GLN A 56 -36.02 -7.47 30.32
C GLN A 56 -35.05 -8.66 30.30
N THR A 57 -34.25 -8.69 31.36
CA THR A 57 -33.32 -9.69 31.90
C THR A 57 -34.03 -10.93 32.45
N VAL A 58 -33.51 -12.14 32.22
CA VAL A 58 -33.40 -13.33 33.13
C VAL A 58 -32.53 -14.37 32.37
N GLY A 59 -31.62 -15.18 32.88
CA GLY A 59 -31.02 -15.46 34.18
C GLY A 59 -29.98 -16.58 33.96
N ALA A 60 -28.95 -16.62 34.81
CA ALA A 60 -27.95 -17.69 34.81
C ALA A 60 -28.44 -18.93 35.56
N PRO A 61 -27.92 -20.12 35.26
CA PRO A 61 -27.81 -21.17 36.25
C PRO A 61 -26.35 -21.50 36.57
N VAL A 62 -26.09 -21.57 37.87
CA VAL A 62 -24.95 -22.22 38.51
C VAL A 62 -25.19 -23.74 38.49
N SER A 63 -24.19 -24.56 38.16
CA SER A 63 -24.01 -25.86 38.84
C SER A 63 -22.65 -26.52 38.58
N THR A 64 -21.91 -26.70 39.68
CA THR A 64 -21.16 -27.91 40.10
C THR A 64 -19.99 -28.45 39.26
N ALA A 65 -18.81 -28.38 39.89
CA ALA A 65 -17.69 -29.29 39.71
C ALA A 65 -18.01 -30.73 40.21
N PRO A 66 -17.22 -31.72 39.77
CA PRO A 66 -16.73 -32.72 40.72
C PRO A 66 -15.21 -32.97 40.65
N THR A 67 -14.73 -33.47 41.77
CA THR A 67 -13.34 -33.69 42.19
C THR A 67 -12.78 -35.04 41.72
N SER A 68 -11.46 -35.06 41.49
CA SER A 68 -10.49 -36.19 41.52
C SER A 68 -10.76 -37.46 40.70
N THR A 69 -9.76 -37.85 39.91
CA THR A 69 -8.81 -38.93 40.28
C THR A 69 -7.75 -39.12 39.19
N ARG A 70 -6.52 -39.33 39.61
CA ARG A 70 -5.41 -39.83 38.79
C ARG A 70 -5.44 -41.36 38.86
N PRO A 71 -5.14 -42.07 37.76
CA PRO A 71 -4.08 -43.06 37.89
C PRO A 71 -3.11 -43.07 36.70
N THR A 72 -1.98 -43.68 36.99
CA THR A 72 -0.75 -43.87 36.23
C THR A 72 -0.82 -44.94 35.15
N SER A 73 -0.06 -44.71 34.07
CA SER A 73 0.68 -45.68 33.23
C SER A 73 -0.02 -46.94 32.68
N ALA A 74 -0.16 -47.00 31.35
CA ALA A 74 0.18 -48.19 30.54
C ALA A 74 0.19 -47.84 29.04
N LYS A 75 1.25 -48.24 28.31
CA LYS A 75 1.24 -48.35 26.85
C LYS A 75 0.37 -49.55 26.45
N PRO A 76 -0.28 -49.50 25.28
CA PRO A 76 -0.05 -50.56 24.30
C PRO A 76 0.24 -50.04 22.88
N SER A 77 0.87 -50.92 22.13
CA SER A 77 1.44 -50.82 20.80
C SER A 77 0.42 -50.97 19.66
N THR A 78 0.81 -50.41 18.51
CA THR A 78 0.56 -50.86 17.11
C THR A 78 -0.88 -50.96 16.59
N ALA A 79 -1.19 -50.09 15.61
CA ALA A 79 -1.54 -50.42 14.21
C ALA A 79 -2.58 -49.43 13.67
N GLY A 80 -2.24 -48.72 12.60
CA GLY A 80 -3.13 -47.78 11.92
C GLY A 80 -2.33 -46.82 11.05
N GLN A 81 -1.85 -47.30 9.91
CA GLN A 81 -1.24 -46.49 8.87
C GLN A 81 -2.28 -45.48 8.35
N ALA A 82 -2.21 -44.25 8.83
CA ALA A 82 -2.83 -43.11 8.16
C ALA A 82 -1.84 -42.61 7.11
N SER A 83 -2.24 -42.74 5.84
CA SER A 83 -1.53 -42.21 4.67
C SER A 83 -1.28 -40.71 4.87
N ALA A 84 -0.05 -40.35 5.20
CA ALA A 84 0.37 -38.96 5.25
C ALA A 84 0.46 -38.43 3.82
N ALA A 85 -0.48 -37.56 3.46
CA ALA A 85 -0.39 -36.76 2.25
C ALA A 85 0.98 -36.07 2.21
N ARG A 86 1.77 -36.39 1.19
CA ARG A 86 3.06 -35.72 0.93
C ARG A 86 2.82 -34.21 0.81
N PRO A 87 3.65 -33.35 1.42
CA PRO A 87 3.60 -31.94 1.12
C PRO A 87 3.97 -31.75 -0.35
N ALA A 88 3.10 -31.07 -1.10
CA ALA A 88 3.38 -30.69 -2.49
C ALA A 88 4.71 -29.91 -2.52
N VAL A 89 5.72 -30.48 -3.17
CA VAL A 89 7.00 -29.82 -3.41
C VAL A 89 6.69 -28.58 -4.24
N ALA A 90 6.86 -27.40 -3.64
CA ALA A 90 6.69 -26.14 -4.34
C ALA A 90 7.71 -26.08 -5.48
N VAL A 91 7.22 -26.16 -6.71
CA VAL A 91 8.02 -25.95 -7.92
C VAL A 91 8.54 -24.51 -7.85
N GLN A 92 9.82 -24.33 -7.54
CA GLN A 92 10.45 -23.02 -7.67
C GLN A 92 10.59 -22.71 -9.15
N ALA A 93 10.42 -21.44 -9.54
CA ALA A 93 10.65 -21.01 -10.91
C ALA A 93 12.05 -21.49 -11.35
N ALA A 94 12.13 -22.22 -12.47
CA ALA A 94 13.36 -22.81 -12.95
C ALA A 94 14.45 -21.71 -13.05
N GLY A 95 15.64 -21.99 -12.51
CA GLY A 95 16.76 -21.04 -12.55
C GLY A 95 16.72 -19.88 -11.54
N PHE A 96 15.64 -19.69 -10.78
CA PHE A 96 15.57 -18.63 -9.76
C PHE A 96 16.37 -18.97 -8.50
N LYS A 97 17.20 -18.02 -8.04
CA LYS A 97 17.91 -18.11 -6.75
C LYS A 97 17.36 -17.04 -5.80
N PRO A 98 16.72 -17.45 -4.68
CA PRO A 98 16.27 -16.52 -3.65
C PRO A 98 17.40 -15.61 -3.16
N SER A 99 17.07 -14.34 -2.97
CA SER A 99 17.96 -13.35 -2.35
C SER A 99 17.23 -12.63 -1.23
N ARG A 100 17.95 -11.79 -0.47
CA ARG A 100 17.31 -10.93 0.52
C ARG A 100 16.30 -9.97 -0.13
N ASP A 101 16.65 -9.42 -1.29
CA ASP A 101 15.84 -8.41 -1.96
C ASP A 101 14.66 -9.01 -2.73
N GLU A 102 14.76 -10.27 -3.13
CA GLU A 102 13.70 -11.03 -3.78
C GLU A 102 13.75 -12.47 -3.23
N PRO A 103 13.02 -12.78 -2.14
CA PRO A 103 13.08 -14.08 -1.48
C PRO A 103 12.27 -15.16 -2.19
N TRP A 104 11.30 -14.76 -3.01
CA TRP A 104 10.41 -15.67 -3.72
C TRP A 104 10.00 -15.08 -5.07
N ARG A 105 9.71 -15.97 -6.03
CA ARG A 105 9.18 -15.65 -7.35
C ARG A 105 8.09 -16.68 -7.72
N PRO A 106 6.96 -16.25 -8.30
CA PRO A 106 5.94 -17.17 -8.76
C PRO A 106 6.45 -17.97 -9.97
N SER A 107 6.27 -19.28 -9.94
CA SER A 107 6.57 -20.18 -11.05
C SER A 107 5.46 -20.11 -12.11
N GLU A 108 5.85 -20.14 -13.37
CA GLU A 108 4.89 -20.37 -14.45
C GLU A 108 4.20 -21.74 -14.28
N SER A 109 2.89 -21.79 -14.51
CA SER A 109 2.10 -23.02 -14.36
C SER A 109 2.00 -23.75 -15.70
N LEU A 110 2.04 -25.08 -15.66
CA LEU A 110 2.03 -25.93 -16.86
C LEU A 110 0.61 -26.24 -17.37
N ASP A 111 -0.40 -26.11 -16.51
CA ASP A 111 -1.81 -26.32 -16.84
C ASP A 111 -2.71 -25.39 -15.99
N LEU A 112 -3.99 -25.30 -16.37
CA LEU A 112 -4.98 -24.43 -15.70
C LEU A 112 -5.34 -24.92 -14.29
N GLU A 113 -5.35 -26.23 -14.06
CA GLU A 113 -5.72 -26.84 -12.77
C GLU A 113 -4.65 -26.56 -11.69
N ALA A 114 -3.38 -26.78 -12.02
CA ALA A 114 -2.23 -26.46 -11.18
C ALA A 114 -2.09 -24.95 -10.97
N ALA A 115 -2.49 -24.14 -11.96
CA ALA A 115 -2.58 -22.69 -11.83
C ALA A 115 -3.75 -22.23 -10.94
N GLY A 116 -4.63 -23.17 -10.53
CA GLY A 116 -5.83 -22.92 -9.73
C GLY A 116 -6.85 -22.04 -10.43
N VAL A 117 -6.86 -22.02 -11.75
CA VAL A 117 -7.73 -21.14 -12.53
C VAL A 117 -9.16 -21.67 -12.50
N ASN A 118 -10.10 -20.80 -12.13
CA ASN A 118 -11.51 -21.04 -12.36
C ASN A 118 -11.82 -20.85 -13.85
N GLU A 119 -12.00 -21.95 -14.59
CA GLU A 119 -12.21 -21.92 -16.04
C GLU A 119 -13.48 -21.15 -16.43
N THR A 120 -14.54 -21.23 -15.65
CA THR A 120 -15.78 -20.48 -15.90
C THR A 120 -15.55 -18.98 -15.79
N LEU A 121 -14.81 -18.55 -14.77
CA LEU A 121 -14.44 -17.14 -14.60
C LEU A 121 -13.50 -16.68 -15.73
N LEU A 122 -12.51 -17.51 -16.10
CA LEU A 122 -11.60 -17.21 -17.21
C LEU A 122 -12.37 -17.05 -18.54
N GLU A 123 -13.29 -17.96 -18.83
CA GLU A 123 -14.14 -17.89 -20.02
C GLU A 123 -14.97 -16.60 -20.04
N ALA A 124 -15.58 -16.24 -18.91
CA ALA A 124 -16.32 -14.99 -18.77
C ALA A 124 -15.44 -13.75 -19.02
N ILE A 125 -14.21 -13.74 -18.49
CA ILE A 125 -13.21 -12.68 -18.74
C ILE A 125 -12.88 -12.58 -20.23
N VAL A 126 -12.66 -13.72 -20.90
CA VAL A 126 -12.35 -13.77 -22.34
C VAL A 126 -13.52 -13.23 -23.17
N TYR A 127 -14.75 -13.65 -22.88
CA TYR A 127 -15.94 -13.11 -23.56
C TYR A 127 -16.05 -11.60 -23.42
N ARG A 128 -15.87 -11.08 -22.21
CA ARG A 128 -15.92 -9.63 -21.96
C ARG A 128 -14.82 -8.89 -22.71
N TYR A 129 -13.61 -9.44 -22.75
CA TYR A 129 -12.50 -8.86 -23.48
C TYR A 129 -12.75 -8.80 -24.99
N ILE A 130 -13.11 -9.92 -25.62
CA ILE A 130 -13.39 -9.96 -27.06
C ILE A 130 -14.56 -9.03 -27.40
N ARG A 131 -15.62 -8.99 -26.57
CA ARG A 131 -16.73 -8.05 -26.76
C ARG A 131 -16.28 -6.59 -26.72
N ASN A 132 -15.41 -6.24 -25.79
CA ASN A 132 -14.95 -4.86 -25.60
C ASN A 132 -14.01 -4.40 -26.73
N VAL A 133 -13.14 -5.28 -27.23
CA VAL A 133 -12.19 -4.95 -28.31
C VAL A 133 -12.80 -5.17 -29.71
N GLY A 134 -13.83 -5.99 -29.83
CA GLY A 134 -14.51 -6.34 -31.08
C GLY A 134 -13.84 -7.51 -31.80
N GLU A 135 -12.57 -7.37 -32.15
CA GLU A 135 -11.77 -8.41 -32.80
C GLU A 135 -10.34 -8.45 -32.28
N THR A 136 -9.83 -9.64 -32.00
CA THR A 136 -8.49 -9.77 -31.40
C THR A 136 -7.89 -11.15 -31.71
N SER A 137 -6.56 -11.25 -31.65
CA SER A 137 -5.88 -12.53 -31.86
C SER A 137 -5.83 -13.36 -30.58
N GLY A 138 -5.70 -14.68 -30.70
CA GLY A 138 -5.61 -15.57 -29.54
C GLY A 138 -4.43 -15.24 -28.62
N ARG A 139 -3.29 -14.86 -29.19
CA ARG A 139 -2.12 -14.39 -28.41
C ARG A 139 -2.42 -13.12 -27.62
N ARG A 140 -3.14 -12.16 -28.21
CA ARG A 140 -3.56 -10.94 -27.48
C ARG A 140 -4.53 -11.26 -26.35
N ILE A 141 -5.42 -12.23 -26.53
CA ILE A 141 -6.29 -12.72 -25.45
C ILE A 141 -5.44 -13.30 -24.32
N ALA A 142 -4.48 -14.17 -24.64
CA ALA A 142 -3.57 -14.77 -23.69
C ALA A 142 -2.74 -13.72 -22.93
N ASP A 143 -2.22 -12.72 -23.64
CA ASP A 143 -1.51 -11.58 -23.06
C ASP A 143 -2.39 -10.71 -22.16
N GLN A 144 -3.68 -10.56 -22.49
CA GLN A 144 -4.64 -9.82 -21.67
C GLN A 144 -4.89 -10.51 -20.34
N VAL A 145 -5.20 -11.82 -20.38
CA VAL A 145 -5.48 -12.62 -19.17
C VAL A 145 -4.21 -13.08 -18.46
N LYS A 146 -3.03 -12.76 -19.01
CA LYS A 146 -1.70 -13.06 -18.46
C LYS A 146 -1.45 -14.57 -18.26
N LEU A 147 -1.96 -15.38 -19.18
CA LEU A 147 -1.70 -16.82 -19.23
C LEU A 147 -0.96 -17.17 -20.53
N PRO A 148 -0.14 -18.23 -20.55
CA PRO A 148 0.50 -18.71 -21.77
C PRO A 148 -0.53 -19.07 -22.84
N PHE A 149 -0.24 -18.78 -24.11
CA PHE A 149 -1.16 -19.03 -25.23
C PHE A 149 -1.60 -20.50 -25.31
N GLY A 150 -0.70 -21.44 -25.05
CA GLY A 150 -1.03 -22.88 -25.06
C GLY A 150 -2.07 -23.30 -24.01
N LEU A 151 -2.28 -22.52 -22.95
CA LEU A 151 -3.35 -22.78 -21.97
C LEU A 151 -4.70 -22.21 -22.42
N ILE A 152 -4.68 -21.19 -23.29
CA ILE A 152 -5.88 -20.49 -23.76
C ILE A 152 -6.39 -21.07 -25.08
N GLU A 153 -5.50 -21.59 -25.91
CA GLU A 153 -5.82 -22.16 -27.22
C GLU A 153 -6.91 -23.25 -27.17
N PRO A 154 -6.87 -24.26 -26.26
CA PRO A 154 -7.92 -25.27 -26.17
C PRO A 154 -9.30 -24.69 -25.84
N MET A 155 -9.34 -23.67 -24.96
CA MET A 155 -10.57 -22.96 -24.63
C MET A 155 -11.12 -22.24 -25.87
N LEU A 156 -10.28 -21.50 -26.60
CA LEU A 156 -10.71 -20.80 -27.81
C LEU A 156 -11.19 -21.76 -28.91
N ALA A 157 -10.56 -22.93 -29.04
CA ALA A 157 -10.99 -23.98 -29.97
C ALA A 157 -12.37 -24.54 -29.57
N ARG A 158 -12.62 -24.76 -28.28
CA ARG A 158 -13.93 -25.16 -27.75
C ARG A 158 -15.00 -24.10 -28.06
N LEU A 159 -14.75 -22.83 -27.74
CA LEU A 159 -15.67 -21.72 -28.03
C LEU A 159 -15.99 -21.57 -29.52
N LYS A 160 -15.02 -21.91 -30.39
CA LYS A 160 -15.21 -21.97 -31.84
C LYS A 160 -16.10 -23.14 -32.26
N SER A 161 -15.93 -24.31 -31.65
CA SER A 161 -16.73 -25.51 -31.92
C SER A 161 -18.18 -25.36 -31.49
N GLU A 162 -18.41 -24.65 -30.38
CA GLU A 162 -19.74 -24.27 -29.86
C GLU A 162 -20.38 -23.12 -30.66
N GLN A 163 -19.72 -22.61 -31.71
CA GLN A 163 -20.18 -21.49 -32.54
C GLN A 163 -20.40 -20.17 -31.77
N ASN A 164 -19.81 -20.02 -30.59
CA ASN A 164 -19.85 -18.77 -29.82
C ASN A 164 -18.82 -17.75 -30.35
N VAL A 165 -17.73 -18.24 -30.93
CA VAL A 165 -16.68 -17.45 -31.56
C VAL A 165 -16.49 -17.91 -33.01
N ALA A 166 -16.02 -17.02 -33.89
CA ALA A 166 -15.67 -17.32 -35.27
C ALA A 166 -14.27 -16.79 -35.62
N TYR A 167 -13.64 -17.41 -36.62
CA TYR A 167 -12.40 -16.92 -37.20
C TYR A 167 -12.72 -15.89 -38.28
N LYS A 168 -12.17 -14.69 -38.15
CA LYS A 168 -12.24 -13.65 -39.20
C LYS A 168 -11.13 -13.83 -40.23
N SER A 169 -9.92 -14.12 -39.77
CA SER A 169 -8.74 -14.34 -40.60
C SER A 169 -7.69 -15.19 -39.86
N ALA A 170 -6.76 -15.76 -40.62
CA ALA A 170 -5.56 -16.38 -40.07
C ALA A 170 -4.43 -15.35 -39.94
N THR A 171 -3.57 -15.51 -38.94
CA THR A 171 -2.35 -14.72 -38.76
C THR A 171 -1.12 -15.53 -39.18
N THR A 172 0.02 -14.87 -39.36
CA THR A 172 1.27 -15.48 -39.87
C THR A 172 1.90 -16.50 -38.90
N THR A 173 1.42 -16.63 -37.66
CA THR A 173 2.10 -17.37 -36.58
C THR A 173 1.25 -18.50 -35.97
N ASN A 174 0.46 -19.18 -36.80
CA ASN A 174 -0.50 -20.23 -36.37
C ASN A 174 -1.47 -19.74 -35.27
N ASP A 175 -1.87 -18.47 -35.32
CA ASP A 175 -2.90 -17.86 -34.47
C ASP A 175 -4.03 -17.33 -35.39
N TYR A 176 -5.23 -17.13 -34.85
CA TYR A 176 -6.39 -16.65 -35.58
C TYR A 176 -6.89 -15.34 -35.00
N VAL A 177 -7.58 -14.54 -35.82
CA VAL A 177 -8.36 -13.40 -35.33
C VAL A 177 -9.76 -13.88 -34.99
N TYR A 178 -10.10 -13.77 -33.70
CA TYR A 178 -11.36 -14.21 -33.11
C TYR A 178 -12.36 -13.06 -33.04
N ILE A 179 -13.61 -13.34 -33.42
CA ILE A 179 -14.75 -12.44 -33.28
C ILE A 179 -15.93 -13.17 -32.63
N LEU A 180 -16.73 -12.48 -31.82
CA LEU A 180 -17.94 -13.08 -31.25
C LEU A 180 -19.02 -13.24 -32.34
N THR A 181 -19.66 -14.40 -32.36
CA THR A 181 -20.90 -14.59 -33.13
C THR A 181 -22.08 -13.92 -32.40
N GLU A 182 -23.28 -13.95 -32.97
CA GLU A 182 -24.45 -13.41 -32.27
C GLU A 182 -24.75 -14.16 -30.96
N SER A 183 -24.58 -15.48 -30.94
CA SER A 183 -24.67 -16.30 -29.73
C SER A 183 -23.64 -15.86 -28.68
N GLY A 184 -22.37 -15.75 -29.08
CA GLY A 184 -21.30 -15.29 -28.19
C GLY A 184 -21.52 -13.86 -27.68
N ARG A 185 -22.08 -12.96 -28.51
CA ARG A 185 -22.44 -11.60 -28.09
C ARG A 185 -23.57 -11.58 -27.05
N ALA A 186 -24.50 -12.52 -27.11
CA ALA A 186 -25.55 -12.66 -26.08
C ALA A 186 -24.95 -13.13 -24.75
N ILE A 187 -24.10 -14.16 -24.77
CA ILE A 187 -23.40 -14.67 -23.57
C ILE A 187 -22.51 -13.57 -22.95
N ALA A 188 -21.72 -12.89 -23.79
CA ALA A 188 -20.84 -11.82 -23.33
C ALA A 188 -21.60 -10.61 -22.75
N ARG A 189 -22.85 -10.37 -23.18
CA ARG A 189 -23.71 -9.35 -22.55
C ARG A 189 -24.14 -9.78 -21.14
N SER A 190 -24.52 -11.03 -20.94
CA SER A 190 -24.84 -11.56 -19.60
C SER A 190 -23.64 -11.44 -18.67
N HIS A 191 -22.47 -11.92 -19.09
CA HIS A 191 -21.26 -11.84 -18.27
C HIS A 191 -20.83 -10.41 -17.93
N MET A 192 -21.16 -9.42 -18.76
CA MET A 192 -20.87 -8.01 -18.50
C MET A 192 -21.83 -7.40 -17.46
N GLN A 193 -23.05 -7.92 -17.35
CA GLN A 193 -24.00 -7.54 -16.29
C GLN A 193 -23.55 -8.10 -14.94
N ASP A 194 -22.97 -9.30 -14.94
CA ASP A 194 -22.47 -9.93 -13.71
C ASP A 194 -21.22 -9.21 -13.18
N CYS A 195 -20.26 -8.88 -14.04
CA CYS A 195 -19.03 -8.18 -13.68
C CYS A 195 -18.38 -7.58 -14.92
N THR A 196 -17.81 -6.38 -14.83
CA THR A 196 -17.16 -5.74 -16.00
C THR A 196 -15.66 -6.05 -16.11
N TYR A 197 -15.10 -6.84 -15.19
CA TYR A 197 -13.67 -7.16 -15.18
C TYR A 197 -13.23 -8.02 -16.38
N TYR A 198 -12.32 -7.50 -17.21
CA TYR A 198 -11.69 -8.24 -18.33
C TYR A 198 -10.15 -8.20 -18.27
N GLY A 199 -9.58 -8.10 -17.07
CA GLY A 199 -8.13 -7.99 -16.84
C GLY A 199 -7.40 -9.34 -16.82
N SER A 200 -6.30 -9.38 -16.06
CA SER A 200 -5.54 -10.59 -15.78
C SER A 200 -6.43 -11.67 -15.17
N CYS A 201 -6.25 -12.93 -15.53
CA CYS A 201 -6.88 -14.03 -14.83
C CYS A 201 -6.55 -13.93 -13.33
N PRO A 202 -7.54 -13.89 -12.43
CA PRO A 202 -7.29 -13.76 -11.00
C PRO A 202 -6.62 -15.01 -10.44
N VAL A 203 -5.84 -14.80 -9.37
CA VAL A 203 -5.11 -15.88 -8.67
C VAL A 203 -5.94 -16.32 -7.45
N PRO A 204 -6.00 -17.62 -7.11
CA PRO A 204 -6.71 -18.06 -5.92
C PRO A 204 -6.24 -17.39 -4.63
N LEU A 205 -7.18 -17.07 -3.72
CA LEU A 205 -6.85 -16.50 -2.41
C LEU A 205 -5.82 -17.33 -1.62
N LYS A 206 -5.89 -18.66 -1.71
CA LYS A 206 -4.94 -19.57 -1.06
C LYS A 206 -3.49 -19.34 -1.51
N ASP A 207 -3.28 -19.03 -2.79
CA ASP A 207 -1.95 -18.85 -3.37
C ASP A 207 -1.40 -17.47 -3.04
N TYR A 208 -2.26 -16.45 -2.96
CA TYR A 208 -1.91 -15.15 -2.38
C TYR A 208 -1.48 -15.28 -0.91
N ILE A 209 -2.23 -15.99 -0.08
CA ILE A 209 -1.87 -16.21 1.33
C ILE A 209 -0.51 -16.92 1.43
N ALA A 210 -0.27 -17.93 0.58
CA ALA A 210 0.99 -18.65 0.54
C ALA A 210 2.17 -17.78 0.09
N SER A 211 1.95 -16.87 -0.89
CA SER A 211 3.01 -15.99 -1.38
C SER A 211 3.43 -14.95 -0.35
N VAL A 212 2.48 -14.40 0.42
CA VAL A 212 2.77 -13.45 1.51
C VAL A 212 3.65 -14.11 2.56
N LYS A 213 3.32 -15.34 2.98
CA LYS A 213 4.15 -16.11 3.95
C LYS A 213 5.59 -16.33 3.47
N ARG A 214 5.82 -16.42 2.16
CA ARG A 214 7.15 -16.61 1.57
C ARG A 214 7.96 -15.31 1.44
N GLN A 215 7.29 -14.16 1.54
CA GLN A 215 7.87 -12.83 1.34
C GLN A 215 7.82 -11.96 2.60
N THR A 216 7.51 -12.63 3.72
CA THR A 216 7.18 -12.00 4.98
C THR A 216 8.28 -11.08 5.50
N ILE A 217 7.88 -9.99 6.14
CA ILE A 217 8.80 -9.12 6.91
C ILE A 217 9.17 -9.76 8.25
N GLU A 218 8.34 -10.69 8.74
CA GLU A 218 8.59 -11.41 9.96
C GLU A 218 9.86 -12.26 9.84
N GLY A 219 10.71 -12.21 10.86
CA GLY A 219 11.95 -12.99 10.89
C GLY A 219 13.08 -12.47 9.99
N GLN A 220 12.91 -11.37 9.23
CA GLN A 220 14.00 -10.78 8.45
C GLN A 220 15.09 -10.14 9.34
N TYR A 221 14.71 -9.69 10.55
CA TYR A 221 15.57 -9.02 11.52
C TYR A 221 16.63 -8.08 10.90
N PRO A 222 16.22 -6.99 10.20
CA PRO A 222 17.14 -6.00 9.65
C PRO A 222 18.20 -5.58 10.67
N LYS A 223 19.46 -5.49 10.22
CA LYS A 223 20.58 -5.11 11.08
C LYS A 223 20.81 -3.61 11.01
N LYS A 224 21.62 -3.09 11.94
CA LYS A 224 21.98 -1.66 12.00
C LYS A 224 22.50 -1.12 10.67
N ARG A 225 23.31 -1.91 9.93
CA ARG A 225 23.82 -1.53 8.60
C ARG A 225 22.71 -1.31 7.57
N ASP A 226 21.65 -2.10 7.65
CA ASP A 226 20.53 -2.07 6.71
C ASP A 226 19.69 -0.83 6.97
N LEU A 227 19.46 -0.52 8.24
CA LEU A 227 18.82 0.72 8.66
C LEU A 227 19.65 1.94 8.26
N MET A 228 20.96 1.96 8.52
CA MET A 228 21.81 3.09 8.09
C MET A 228 21.79 3.31 6.58
N LYS A 229 21.71 2.24 5.78
CA LYS A 229 21.56 2.34 4.32
C LYS A 229 20.20 2.93 3.94
N ALA A 230 19.12 2.46 4.59
CA ALA A 230 17.76 2.93 4.33
C ALA A 230 17.57 4.41 4.69
N PHE A 231 18.33 4.92 5.65
CA PHE A 231 18.29 6.32 6.11
C PHE A 231 19.44 7.17 5.54
N SER A 232 20.15 6.69 4.50
CA SER A 232 21.34 7.38 3.98
C SER A 232 21.07 8.76 3.38
N ASP A 233 19.81 9.02 2.99
CA ASP A 233 19.31 10.30 2.48
C ASP A 233 18.75 11.21 3.59
N LEU A 234 18.70 10.76 4.85
CA LEU A 234 18.08 11.47 5.96
C LEU A 234 19.08 11.74 7.10
N LEU A 235 19.13 12.99 7.56
CA LEU A 235 19.87 13.33 8.78
C LEU A 235 19.11 12.81 10.00
N ILE A 236 19.58 11.70 10.57
CA ILE A 236 18.96 11.05 11.74
C ILE A 236 19.96 10.92 12.89
N ASN A 237 19.50 11.24 14.10
CA ASN A 237 20.30 11.11 15.30
C ASN A 237 20.65 9.62 15.57
N PRO A 238 21.92 9.26 15.82
CA PRO A 238 22.32 7.89 16.14
C PRO A 238 21.56 7.26 17.32
N LYS A 239 21.16 8.06 18.32
CA LYS A 239 20.34 7.60 19.45
C LYS A 239 18.96 7.15 18.99
N MET A 240 18.35 7.88 18.06
CA MET A 240 17.05 7.53 17.48
C MET A 240 17.14 6.23 16.68
N LEU A 241 18.20 6.06 15.87
CA LEU A 241 18.45 4.79 15.16
C LEU A 241 18.58 3.60 16.12
N ASN A 242 19.20 3.78 17.28
CA ASN A 242 19.32 2.72 18.29
C ASN A 242 17.96 2.35 18.93
N LYS A 243 17.03 3.31 19.06
CA LYS A 243 15.64 3.06 19.51
C LYS A 243 14.80 2.40 18.39
N LEU A 244 14.97 2.86 17.16
CA LEU A 244 14.20 2.43 15.99
C LEU A 244 14.57 1.03 15.50
N GLY A 245 15.86 0.68 15.49
CA GLY A 245 16.34 -0.61 14.98
C GLY A 245 15.63 -1.83 15.57
N PRO A 246 15.54 -1.97 16.90
CA PRO A 246 14.79 -3.06 17.53
C PRO A 246 13.29 -3.06 17.17
N ALA A 247 12.67 -1.88 17.05
CA ALA A 247 11.26 -1.77 16.69
C ALA A 247 11.00 -2.32 15.27
N VAL A 248 11.82 -1.88 14.31
CA VAL A 248 11.77 -2.37 12.92
C VAL A 248 12.08 -3.86 12.84
N ALA A 249 13.09 -4.34 13.58
CA ALA A 249 13.49 -5.74 13.60
C ALA A 249 12.44 -6.68 14.20
N SER A 250 11.60 -6.17 15.11
CA SER A 250 10.47 -6.93 15.68
C SER A 250 9.33 -7.14 14.67
N GLY A 251 9.26 -6.29 13.64
CA GLY A 251 8.15 -6.22 12.69
C GLY A 251 6.79 -5.88 13.34
N ARG A 252 6.73 -5.51 14.62
CA ARG A 252 5.50 -5.15 15.34
C ARG A 252 5.19 -3.68 15.16
N GLY A 253 3.92 -3.32 15.34
CA GLY A 253 3.49 -1.93 15.26
C GLY A 253 4.24 -1.01 16.22
N MET A 254 4.43 0.26 15.82
CA MET A 254 5.07 1.28 16.64
C MET A 254 4.35 2.62 16.56
N PHE A 255 4.48 3.40 17.64
CA PHE A 255 4.20 4.84 17.63
C PHE A 255 5.47 5.61 17.33
N LEU A 256 5.35 6.58 16.43
CA LEU A 256 6.32 7.64 16.23
C LEU A 256 5.64 8.96 16.61
N PHE A 257 5.97 9.49 17.77
CA PHE A 257 5.30 10.66 18.35
C PHE A 257 6.28 11.79 18.62
N GLY A 258 5.76 12.99 18.80
CA GLY A 258 6.55 14.18 19.09
C GLY A 258 6.09 15.36 18.27
N PHE A 259 6.75 16.48 18.45
CA PHE A 259 6.29 17.73 17.86
C PHE A 259 6.25 17.72 16.32
N PRO A 260 5.37 18.52 15.71
CA PRO A 260 5.31 18.67 14.26
C PRO A 260 6.64 19.20 13.72
N GLY A 261 6.98 18.80 12.49
CA GLY A 261 8.18 19.27 11.82
C GLY A 261 9.48 18.53 12.14
N ASN A 262 9.47 17.49 12.98
CA ASN A 262 10.65 16.67 13.29
C ASN A 262 10.83 15.43 12.38
N GLY A 263 10.21 15.42 11.20
CA GLY A 263 10.46 14.39 10.19
C GLY A 263 9.87 13.01 10.47
N LYS A 264 8.80 12.90 11.27
CA LYS A 264 8.16 11.63 11.62
C LYS A 264 7.72 10.82 10.38
N THR A 265 6.96 11.45 9.49
CA THR A 265 6.51 10.84 8.23
C THR A 265 7.69 10.40 7.38
N SER A 266 8.72 11.24 7.26
CA SER A 266 9.94 10.89 6.53
C SER A 266 10.63 9.67 7.12
N ILE A 267 10.73 9.56 8.45
CA ILE A 267 11.31 8.38 9.11
C ILE A 267 10.47 7.15 8.80
N ALA A 268 9.15 7.22 8.97
CA ALA A 268 8.24 6.12 8.72
C ALA A 268 8.34 5.59 7.28
N GLU A 269 8.47 6.48 6.30
CA GLU A 269 8.66 6.11 4.89
C GLU A 269 9.96 5.33 4.62
N ARG A 270 11.08 5.75 5.23
CA ARG A 270 12.39 5.11 5.01
C ARG A 270 12.52 3.76 5.70
N VAL A 271 11.70 3.47 6.71
CA VAL A 271 11.75 2.20 7.44
C VAL A 271 11.59 1.00 6.50
N THR A 272 10.74 1.11 5.47
CA THR A 272 10.53 0.03 4.49
C THR A 272 11.82 -0.39 3.80
N GLY A 273 12.73 0.56 3.55
CA GLY A 273 14.03 0.32 2.92
C GLY A 273 14.99 -0.53 3.75
N ALA A 274 14.70 -0.78 5.04
CA ALA A 274 15.48 -1.69 5.88
C ALA A 274 15.20 -3.17 5.55
N PHE A 275 14.05 -3.47 4.96
CA PHE A 275 13.64 -4.82 4.55
C PHE A 275 14.12 -5.14 3.12
N GLY A 276 13.84 -6.34 2.61
CA GLY A 276 14.13 -6.72 1.22
C GLY A 276 13.47 -5.77 0.20
N LYS A 277 14.11 -5.49 -0.93
CA LYS A 277 13.65 -4.47 -1.88
C LYS A 277 12.33 -4.77 -2.61
N TYR A 278 12.08 -6.02 -2.99
CA TYR A 278 10.99 -6.40 -3.91
C TYR A 278 9.98 -7.34 -3.26
N VAL A 279 8.74 -7.25 -3.74
CA VAL A 279 7.63 -8.16 -3.40
C VAL A 279 6.86 -8.49 -4.69
N TRP A 280 6.36 -9.71 -4.80
CA TRP A 280 5.45 -10.17 -5.83
C TRP A 280 4.02 -10.21 -5.30
N ILE A 281 3.12 -9.52 -5.98
CA ILE A 281 1.68 -9.53 -5.68
C ILE A 281 0.89 -9.92 -6.93
N PRO A 282 -0.26 -10.58 -6.79
CA PRO A 282 -1.14 -10.84 -7.92
C PRO A 282 -1.79 -9.54 -8.37
N ARG A 283 -2.15 -9.44 -9.65
CA ARG A 283 -2.93 -8.29 -10.15
C ARG A 283 -4.35 -8.29 -9.55
N ALA A 284 -4.97 -9.46 -9.49
CA ALA A 284 -6.27 -9.69 -8.88
C ALA A 284 -6.33 -11.08 -8.23
N ILE A 285 -7.24 -11.24 -7.28
CA ILE A 285 -7.49 -12.49 -6.54
C ILE A 285 -8.91 -12.99 -6.84
N ASP A 286 -9.05 -14.30 -7.01
CA ASP A 286 -10.33 -15.02 -7.08
C ASP A 286 -10.79 -15.43 -5.67
N ILE A 287 -12.03 -15.08 -5.33
CA ILE A 287 -12.71 -15.42 -4.09
C ILE A 287 -14.08 -16.02 -4.44
N ASP A 288 -14.09 -17.31 -4.76
CA ASP A 288 -15.29 -18.06 -5.18
C ASP A 288 -16.05 -17.42 -6.36
N GLY A 289 -15.32 -16.83 -7.32
CA GLY A 289 -15.89 -16.14 -8.48
C GLY A 289 -15.90 -14.61 -8.33
N ASP A 290 -15.82 -14.07 -7.11
CA ASP A 290 -15.67 -12.64 -6.89
C ASP A 290 -14.24 -12.19 -7.20
N VAL A 291 -14.10 -11.16 -8.05
CA VAL A 291 -12.79 -10.61 -8.42
C VAL A 291 -12.41 -9.46 -7.48
N LEU A 292 -11.29 -9.63 -6.77
CA LEU A 292 -10.70 -8.61 -5.90
C LEU A 292 -9.41 -8.05 -6.53
N ARG A 293 -9.37 -6.76 -6.86
CA ARG A 293 -8.14 -6.10 -7.35
C ARG A 293 -7.17 -5.84 -6.21
N VAL A 294 -5.92 -6.22 -6.40
CA VAL A 294 -4.84 -6.07 -5.42
C VAL A 294 -3.80 -5.08 -5.89
N PHE A 295 -3.29 -5.27 -7.12
CA PHE A 295 -2.37 -4.33 -7.71
C PHE A 295 -3.10 -3.03 -8.05
N ASP A 296 -2.59 -1.95 -7.49
CA ASP A 296 -3.08 -0.59 -7.67
C ASP A 296 -1.89 0.32 -8.06
N PRO A 297 -1.85 0.87 -9.28
CA PRO A 297 -0.79 1.77 -9.73
C PRO A 297 -0.63 3.05 -8.91
N MET A 298 -1.66 3.47 -8.15
CA MET A 298 -1.56 4.62 -7.26
C MET A 298 -0.82 4.28 -5.96
N CYS A 299 -0.84 3.01 -5.55
CA CYS A 299 -0.21 2.54 -4.32
C CYS A 299 1.13 1.79 -4.57
N HIS A 300 1.32 1.25 -5.77
CA HIS A 300 2.42 0.32 -6.05
C HIS A 300 3.29 0.77 -7.23
N GLU A 301 4.60 0.79 -7.01
CA GLU A 301 5.60 1.03 -8.05
C GLU A 301 6.05 -0.31 -8.66
N LEU A 302 5.84 -0.48 -9.97
CA LEU A 302 6.30 -1.66 -10.71
C LEU A 302 7.82 -1.68 -10.80
N ALA A 303 8.40 -2.85 -10.57
CA ALA A 303 9.82 -3.10 -10.73
C ALA A 303 10.05 -4.48 -11.35
N MET A 304 9.45 -4.75 -12.52
CA MET A 304 9.54 -6.06 -13.18
C MET A 304 11.01 -6.49 -13.41
N PRO A 305 11.34 -7.79 -13.37
CA PRO A 305 12.66 -8.28 -13.80
C PRO A 305 12.93 -7.86 -15.25
N GLU A 306 14.16 -7.46 -15.55
CA GLU A 306 14.59 -7.23 -16.94
C GLU A 306 14.49 -8.54 -17.72
N GLU A 307 13.87 -8.50 -18.89
CA GLU A 307 13.81 -9.65 -19.79
C GLU A 307 15.24 -9.92 -20.28
N SER A 308 15.80 -11.07 -19.87
CA SER A 308 17.09 -11.51 -20.40
C SER A 308 16.86 -11.92 -21.85
N GLY A 309 17.21 -11.07 -22.81
CA GLY A 309 16.92 -11.21 -24.25
C GLY A 309 17.58 -12.40 -24.99
N GLY A 310 17.85 -13.51 -24.30
CA GLY A 310 18.31 -14.76 -24.90
C GLY A 310 17.15 -15.69 -25.28
N LEU A 311 17.37 -16.56 -26.27
CA LEU A 311 16.39 -17.54 -26.80
C LEU A 311 15.93 -18.60 -25.78
N LEU A 312 16.53 -18.62 -24.59
CA LEU A 312 16.20 -19.47 -23.44
C LEU A 312 15.97 -18.53 -22.26
N ASP A 313 14.72 -18.13 -22.04
CA ASP A 313 14.31 -17.40 -20.85
C ASP A 313 14.34 -18.36 -19.64
N VAL A 314 15.52 -18.52 -19.01
CA VAL A 314 15.78 -19.48 -17.92
C VAL A 314 15.19 -18.99 -16.58
N GLY A 315 14.05 -18.30 -16.60
CA GLY A 315 13.47 -17.68 -15.40
C GLY A 315 12.02 -17.25 -15.53
N GLY A 316 11.24 -17.93 -16.38
CA GLY A 316 9.82 -17.68 -16.58
C GLY A 316 9.04 -17.62 -15.26
N TYR A 317 8.18 -16.61 -15.16
CA TYR A 317 7.33 -16.39 -13.99
C TYR A 317 5.88 -16.23 -14.43
N ASP A 318 4.95 -16.54 -13.52
CA ASP A 318 3.53 -16.37 -13.78
C ASP A 318 3.19 -14.88 -13.97
N LYS A 319 2.76 -14.52 -15.19
CA LYS A 319 2.48 -13.13 -15.59
C LYS A 319 1.23 -12.54 -14.94
N ARG A 320 0.40 -13.35 -14.27
CA ARG A 320 -0.71 -12.87 -13.41
C ARG A 320 -0.21 -12.10 -12.20
N TRP A 321 1.06 -12.29 -11.85
CA TRP A 321 1.76 -11.60 -10.78
C TRP A 321 2.59 -10.44 -11.31
N VAL A 322 2.84 -9.47 -10.45
CA VAL A 322 3.72 -8.34 -10.71
C VAL A 322 4.74 -8.20 -9.60
N ARG A 323 5.99 -7.92 -9.97
CA ARG A 323 7.03 -7.53 -9.02
C ARG A 323 6.96 -6.03 -8.81
N ILE A 324 6.81 -5.64 -7.56
CA ILE A 324 6.75 -4.25 -7.11
C ILE A 324 7.92 -3.92 -6.20
N LEU A 325 8.24 -2.65 -6.05
CA LEU A 325 8.98 -2.20 -4.86
C LEU A 325 8.15 -2.51 -3.62
N ARG A 326 8.82 -2.91 -2.53
CA ARG A 326 8.14 -3.20 -1.26
C ARG A 326 7.28 -1.98 -0.87
N PRO A 327 5.97 -2.16 -0.66
CA PRO A 327 5.04 -1.04 -0.59
C PRO A 327 5.23 -0.23 0.69
N THR A 328 5.09 1.08 0.56
CA THR A 328 4.95 2.01 1.68
C THR A 328 3.68 2.79 1.43
N ILE A 329 2.61 2.44 2.12
CA ILE A 329 1.32 3.11 1.98
C ILE A 329 1.14 4.05 3.16
N ILE A 330 0.78 5.30 2.87
CA ILE A 330 0.58 6.35 3.86
C ILE A 330 -0.88 6.78 3.79
N ALA A 331 -1.53 6.88 4.94
CA ALA A 331 -2.86 7.45 5.06
C ALA A 331 -2.87 8.51 6.17
N GLY A 332 -3.34 9.71 5.87
CA GLY A 332 -3.36 10.85 6.78
C GLY A 332 -4.72 11.08 7.45
N GLY A 333 -5.11 12.35 7.56
CA GLY A 333 -6.39 12.77 8.15
C GLY A 333 -7.62 12.37 7.32
N GLU A 334 -7.43 12.00 6.06
CA GLU A 334 -8.45 11.53 5.11
C GLU A 334 -8.81 10.05 5.26
N LEU A 335 -8.08 9.30 6.10
CA LEU A 335 -8.39 7.90 6.36
C LEU A 335 -9.83 7.77 6.88
N THR A 336 -10.56 6.78 6.35
CA THR A 336 -11.90 6.39 6.82
C THR A 336 -11.95 4.88 7.07
N MET A 337 -12.94 4.42 7.84
CA MET A 337 -13.15 2.99 8.09
C MET A 337 -13.41 2.20 6.80
N ASP A 338 -14.09 2.82 5.82
CA ASP A 338 -14.39 2.18 4.53
C ASP A 338 -13.12 1.86 3.71
N MET A 339 -12.02 2.58 3.91
CA MET A 339 -10.73 2.28 3.25
C MET A 339 -10.06 1.02 3.81
N LEU A 340 -10.54 0.53 4.95
CA LEU A 340 -10.07 -0.67 5.64
C LEU A 340 -10.97 -1.88 5.38
N GLU A 341 -12.06 -1.69 4.66
CA GLU A 341 -12.96 -2.76 4.21
C GLU A 341 -12.86 -2.93 2.69
N VAL A 342 -13.34 -4.07 2.20
CA VAL A 342 -13.41 -4.29 0.75
C VAL A 342 -14.50 -3.39 0.17
N GLN A 343 -14.11 -2.52 -0.74
CA GLN A 343 -15.03 -1.65 -1.43
C GLN A 343 -15.53 -2.33 -2.70
N ASN A 344 -16.84 -2.35 -2.91
CA ASN A 344 -17.44 -2.89 -4.12
C ASN A 344 -18.11 -1.77 -4.90
N ASN A 345 -17.87 -1.71 -6.20
CA ASN A 345 -18.59 -0.82 -7.09
C ASN A 345 -19.76 -1.59 -7.72
N SER A 346 -20.98 -1.25 -7.32
CA SER A 346 -22.23 -1.92 -7.75
C SER A 346 -22.54 -1.81 -9.25
N GLU A 347 -21.95 -0.86 -9.97
CA GLU A 347 -22.12 -0.76 -11.43
C GLU A 347 -21.18 -1.71 -12.17
N SER A 348 -19.99 -1.95 -11.61
CA SER A 348 -18.97 -2.79 -12.24
C SER A 348 -18.89 -4.21 -11.65
N ASN A 349 -19.45 -4.41 -10.44
CA ASN A 349 -19.24 -5.56 -9.57
C ASN A 349 -17.76 -5.96 -9.44
N ILE A 350 -16.88 -4.96 -9.42
CA ILE A 350 -15.46 -5.13 -9.14
C ILE A 350 -15.21 -4.75 -7.69
N SER A 351 -14.51 -5.62 -6.97
CA SER A 351 -14.10 -5.35 -5.59
C SER A 351 -12.68 -4.80 -5.55
N GLU A 352 -12.47 -3.76 -4.75
CA GLU A 352 -11.17 -3.18 -4.42
C GLU A 352 -10.68 -3.67 -3.07
N SER A 353 -9.40 -4.03 -3.03
CA SER A 353 -8.75 -4.39 -1.78
C SER A 353 -8.55 -3.18 -0.85
N PRO A 354 -8.62 -3.39 0.48
CA PRO A 354 -8.37 -2.33 1.45
C PRO A 354 -6.88 -2.02 1.60
N LEU A 355 -6.56 -0.90 2.26
CA LEU A 355 -5.19 -0.40 2.41
C LEU A 355 -4.22 -1.42 3.01
N GLN A 356 -4.65 -2.17 4.04
CA GLN A 356 -3.83 -3.19 4.68
C GLN A 356 -3.53 -4.40 3.79
N LEU A 357 -4.41 -4.71 2.84
CA LEU A 357 -4.13 -5.81 1.92
C LEU A 357 -3.11 -5.36 0.86
N LYS A 358 -3.20 -4.10 0.42
CA LYS A 358 -2.25 -3.46 -0.51
C LYS A 358 -0.86 -3.25 0.14
N SER A 359 -0.78 -2.99 1.44
CA SER A 359 0.49 -2.75 2.14
C SER A 359 1.17 -4.02 2.69
N ASN A 360 0.59 -5.20 2.48
CA ASN A 360 1.17 -6.47 2.90
C ASN A 360 2.62 -6.65 2.44
N CYS A 361 3.42 -7.29 3.29
CA CYS A 361 4.89 -7.38 3.19
C CYS A 361 5.60 -6.02 3.22
N GLY A 362 4.94 -4.90 3.45
CA GLY A 362 5.54 -3.56 3.45
C GLY A 362 5.34 -2.81 4.76
N THR A 363 5.11 -1.52 4.62
CA THR A 363 4.81 -0.61 5.73
C THR A 363 3.49 0.11 5.47
N LEU A 364 2.65 0.17 6.49
CA LEU A 364 1.45 1.00 6.52
C LEU A 364 1.65 2.12 7.54
N VAL A 365 1.71 3.36 7.06
CA VAL A 365 1.90 4.55 7.88
C VAL A 365 0.55 5.25 8.06
N ILE A 366 0.11 5.40 9.29
CA ILE A 366 -1.04 6.23 9.64
C ILE A 366 -0.50 7.55 10.18
N ASP A 367 -0.53 8.60 9.36
CA ASP A 367 -0.03 9.92 9.71
C ASP A 367 -1.09 10.79 10.36
N ASP A 368 -0.64 11.77 11.13
CA ASP A 368 -1.50 12.63 11.97
C ASP A 368 -2.55 11.84 12.78
N PHE A 369 -2.14 10.70 13.33
CA PHE A 369 -2.99 9.82 14.10
C PHE A 369 -3.58 10.53 15.33
N GLY A 370 -4.91 10.50 15.44
CA GLY A 370 -5.68 11.31 16.40
C GLY A 370 -6.35 12.54 15.80
N ARG A 371 -6.14 12.83 14.52
CA ARG A 371 -6.77 13.97 13.80
C ARG A 371 -7.73 13.53 12.70
N GLN A 372 -8.02 12.24 12.61
CA GLN A 372 -8.97 11.68 11.65
C GLN A 372 -10.42 12.02 12.02
N ARG A 373 -11.32 11.93 11.04
CA ARG A 373 -12.78 12.07 11.26
C ARG A 373 -13.34 10.95 12.13
N MET A 374 -12.84 9.73 11.97
CA MET A 374 -13.24 8.59 12.79
C MET A 374 -12.54 8.63 14.15
N ARG A 375 -13.13 7.98 15.15
CA ARG A 375 -12.50 7.92 16.46
C ARG A 375 -11.32 6.96 16.46
N VAL A 376 -10.28 7.31 17.20
CA VAL A 376 -9.04 6.52 17.33
C VAL A 376 -9.31 5.11 17.89
N ASP A 377 -10.20 5.02 18.87
CA ASP A 377 -10.59 3.75 19.49
C ASP A 377 -11.33 2.84 18.51
N GLU A 378 -12.12 3.37 17.60
CA GLU A 378 -12.80 2.60 16.55
C GLU A 378 -11.79 1.88 15.63
N LEU A 379 -10.78 2.61 15.13
CA LEU A 379 -9.72 2.04 14.31
C LEU A 379 -8.96 0.94 15.08
N LEU A 380 -8.54 1.24 16.30
CA LEU A 380 -7.72 0.31 17.07
C LEU A 380 -8.51 -0.91 17.52
N ASN A 381 -9.80 -0.78 17.82
CA ASN A 381 -10.70 -1.91 18.06
C ASN A 381 -10.79 -2.83 16.84
N ARG A 382 -10.93 -2.25 15.64
CA ARG A 382 -10.95 -3.01 14.38
C ARG A 382 -9.66 -3.78 14.13
N TRP A 383 -8.53 -3.27 14.62
CA TRP A 383 -7.20 -3.84 14.44
C TRP A 383 -6.64 -4.60 15.64
N ILE A 384 -7.44 -4.88 16.67
CA ILE A 384 -7.02 -5.75 17.79
C ILE A 384 -6.49 -7.09 17.26
N VAL A 385 -7.30 -7.78 16.46
CA VAL A 385 -6.97 -9.10 15.92
C VAL A 385 -5.82 -9.00 14.90
N PRO A 386 -5.85 -8.10 13.90
CA PRO A 386 -4.73 -7.87 12.99
C PRO A 386 -3.37 -7.65 13.67
N LEU A 387 -3.30 -6.76 14.67
CA LEU A 387 -2.05 -6.43 15.36
C LEU A 387 -1.54 -7.57 16.26
N GLU A 388 -2.43 -8.40 16.80
CA GLU A 388 -2.05 -9.53 17.66
C GLU A 388 -1.76 -10.82 16.89
N LYS A 389 -2.54 -11.11 15.84
CA LYS A 389 -2.55 -12.40 15.15
C LYS A 389 -1.98 -12.38 13.73
N ARG A 390 -1.66 -11.19 13.20
CA ARG A 390 -1.11 -11.01 11.83
C ARG A 390 -2.02 -11.52 10.71
N TYR A 391 -3.32 -11.53 10.96
CA TYR A 391 -4.32 -11.77 9.93
C TYR A 391 -5.51 -10.86 10.18
N ASP A 392 -6.21 -10.53 9.09
CA ASP A 392 -7.42 -9.74 9.12
C ASP A 392 -8.59 -10.56 8.58
N PHE A 393 -9.79 -10.22 9.04
CA PHE A 393 -11.02 -10.72 8.46
C PHE A 393 -11.68 -9.61 7.66
N LEU A 394 -12.03 -9.91 6.42
CA LEU A 394 -12.73 -8.98 5.54
C LEU A 394 -14.08 -9.57 5.14
N ASN A 395 -15.09 -8.72 5.02
CA ASN A 395 -16.38 -9.10 4.49
C ASN A 395 -16.45 -8.74 3.01
N MET A 396 -16.98 -9.65 2.22
CA MET A 396 -17.21 -9.47 0.80
C MET A 396 -18.62 -8.94 0.56
N ALA A 397 -18.85 -8.32 -0.61
CA ALA A 397 -20.18 -7.89 -1.03
C ALA A 397 -21.17 -9.06 -1.13
N SER A 398 -20.66 -10.26 -1.44
CA SER A 398 -21.40 -11.53 -1.40
C SER A 398 -21.81 -11.98 0.01
N GLY A 399 -21.42 -11.25 1.07
CA GLY A 399 -21.64 -11.62 2.48
C GLY A 399 -20.64 -12.65 3.01
N LYS A 400 -19.73 -13.15 2.18
CA LYS A 400 -18.69 -14.09 2.59
C LYS A 400 -17.64 -13.40 3.45
N LYS A 401 -17.22 -14.07 4.52
CA LYS A 401 -16.09 -13.64 5.36
C LYS A 401 -14.82 -14.39 4.95
N ILE A 402 -13.77 -13.64 4.64
CA ILE A 402 -12.47 -14.19 4.28
C ILE A 402 -11.43 -13.86 5.35
N GLN A 403 -10.38 -14.68 5.43
CA GLN A 403 -9.21 -14.40 6.24
C GLN A 403 -8.04 -14.07 5.31
N VAL A 404 -7.42 -12.91 5.51
CA VAL A 404 -6.27 -12.44 4.72
C VAL A 404 -5.06 -12.17 5.62
N PRO A 405 -3.83 -12.21 5.10
CA PRO A 405 -2.65 -11.86 5.88
C PRO A 405 -2.66 -10.38 6.28
N PHE A 406 -2.07 -10.09 7.43
CA PHE A 406 -1.77 -8.73 7.89
C PHE A 406 -0.29 -8.69 8.27
N ASP A 407 0.56 -8.75 7.25
CA ASP A 407 2.01 -8.93 7.38
C ASP A 407 2.78 -7.68 6.94
N GLN A 408 2.49 -6.58 7.62
CA GLN A 408 3.10 -5.28 7.37
C GLN A 408 3.53 -4.64 8.69
N LEU A 409 4.46 -3.71 8.59
CA LEU A 409 4.84 -2.88 9.71
C LEU A 409 3.86 -1.70 9.80
N VAL A 410 3.09 -1.64 10.88
CA VAL A 410 2.19 -0.49 11.11
C VAL A 410 2.91 0.59 11.89
N VAL A 411 2.97 1.81 11.35
CA VAL A 411 3.59 2.97 12.00
C VAL A 411 2.52 4.03 12.23
N PHE A 412 2.22 4.33 13.49
CA PHE A 412 1.32 5.42 13.86
C PHE A 412 2.16 6.68 14.12
N SER A 413 2.07 7.66 13.23
CA SER A 413 2.71 8.96 13.38
C SER A 413 1.72 9.95 14.00
N THR A 414 2.09 10.60 15.10
CA THR A 414 1.19 11.54 15.81
C THR A 414 1.95 12.71 16.42
N ASN A 415 1.25 13.83 16.61
CA ASN A 415 1.73 14.98 17.37
C ASN A 415 1.32 14.92 18.85
N LEU A 416 0.44 14.00 19.23
CA LEU A 416 -0.06 13.81 20.59
C LEU A 416 0.76 12.75 21.32
N GLU A 417 0.76 12.79 22.65
CA GLU A 417 1.36 11.69 23.40
C GLU A 417 0.50 10.42 23.27
N PRO A 418 1.11 9.22 23.15
CA PRO A 418 0.34 7.97 23.04
C PRO A 418 -0.66 7.73 24.17
N LYS A 419 -0.39 8.25 25.38
CA LYS A 419 -1.28 8.12 26.55
C LYS A 419 -2.56 8.94 26.43
N ASP A 420 -2.53 10.02 25.65
CA ASP A 420 -3.69 10.90 25.45
C ASP A 420 -4.60 10.36 24.32
N LEU A 421 -4.09 9.42 23.52
CA LEU A 421 -4.82 8.84 22.40
C LEU A 421 -5.68 7.65 22.82
N VAL A 422 -5.15 6.76 23.65
CA VAL A 422 -5.80 5.49 24.02
C VAL A 422 -5.40 4.98 25.40
N ASP A 423 -6.18 4.02 25.90
CA ASP A 423 -5.92 3.33 27.15
C ASP A 423 -4.65 2.45 27.14
N ASP A 424 -4.24 2.04 28.34
CA ASP A 424 -3.09 1.16 28.55
C ASP A 424 -3.24 -0.22 27.90
N ALA A 425 -4.46 -0.70 27.68
CA ALA A 425 -4.70 -2.00 27.07
C ALA A 425 -4.28 -2.00 25.60
N PHE A 426 -4.59 -0.93 24.86
CA PHE A 426 -4.12 -0.76 23.48
C PHE A 426 -2.63 -0.48 23.40
N LEU A 427 -2.08 0.35 24.28
CA LEU A 427 -0.65 0.64 24.28
C LEU A 427 0.21 -0.61 24.49
N ARG A 428 -0.30 -1.65 25.17
CA ARG A 428 0.40 -2.95 25.29
C ARG A 428 0.56 -3.69 23.97
N ARG A 429 -0.36 -3.50 23.02
CA ARG A 429 -0.34 -4.15 21.69
C ARG A 429 0.65 -3.51 20.73
N ILE A 430 0.98 -2.24 20.95
CA ILE A 430 1.96 -1.47 20.18
C ILE A 430 3.17 -1.21 21.09
N PRO A 431 4.11 -2.17 21.23
CA PRO A 431 5.11 -2.12 22.30
C PRO A 431 6.06 -0.94 22.18
N TYR A 432 6.41 -0.53 20.96
CA TYR A 432 7.39 0.52 20.70
C TYR A 432 6.73 1.90 20.61
N LYS A 433 7.23 2.85 21.41
CA LYS A 433 6.88 4.27 21.35
C LYS A 433 8.18 5.04 21.20
N ILE A 434 8.39 5.62 20.03
CA ILE A 434 9.62 6.32 19.66
C ILE A 434 9.29 7.80 19.59
N GLU A 435 9.98 8.58 20.41
CA GLU A 435 9.86 10.03 20.41
C GLU A 435 10.81 10.63 19.35
N ALA A 436 10.26 11.48 18.49
CA ALA A 436 10.99 12.34 17.56
C ALA A 436 11.31 13.67 18.26
N GLU A 437 12.39 13.63 19.04
CA GLU A 437 12.94 14.75 19.80
C GLU A 437 13.43 15.89 18.88
N ASN A 438 13.60 17.08 19.44
CA ASN A 438 14.19 18.21 18.72
C ASN A 438 15.65 17.98 18.37
N PRO A 439 16.13 18.47 17.20
CA PRO A 439 17.55 18.44 16.90
C PRO A 439 18.35 19.20 17.94
N PRO A 440 19.54 18.70 18.35
CA PRO A 440 20.54 19.54 18.97
C PRO A 440 21.02 20.61 17.98
N GLU A 441 21.55 21.73 18.49
CA GLU A 441 22.00 22.85 17.66
C GLU A 441 22.99 22.43 16.56
N ALA A 442 23.90 21.49 16.86
CA ALA A 442 24.86 20.98 15.88
C ALA A 442 24.18 20.33 14.66
N ASP A 443 23.13 19.53 14.89
CA ASP A 443 22.37 18.88 13.81
C ASP A 443 21.52 19.92 13.06
N PHE A 444 20.98 20.91 13.78
CA PHE A 444 20.21 22.01 13.22
C PHE A 444 21.04 22.88 12.25
N ARG A 445 22.27 23.23 12.63
CA ARG A 445 23.24 23.93 11.76
C ARG A 445 23.60 23.11 10.54
N LYS A 446 23.84 21.81 10.73
CA LYS A 446 24.14 20.89 9.62
C LYS A 446 22.98 20.79 8.63
N LEU A 447 21.74 20.83 9.11
CA LEU A 447 20.56 20.88 8.24
C LEU A 447 20.52 22.15 7.38
N PHE A 448 20.89 23.32 7.92
CA PHE A 448 21.02 24.54 7.11
C PHE A 448 22.03 24.35 5.98
N GLU A 449 23.19 23.75 6.24
CA GLU A 449 24.20 23.48 5.21
C GLU A 449 23.65 22.58 4.09
N ILE A 450 22.95 21.51 4.46
CA ILE A 450 22.33 20.57 3.50
C ILE A 450 21.23 21.28 2.70
N MET A 451 20.33 22.00 3.39
CA MET A 451 19.19 22.67 2.74
C MET A 451 19.64 23.84 1.85
N CYS A 452 20.73 24.55 2.18
CA CYS A 452 21.29 25.57 1.30
C CYS A 452 21.66 25.00 -0.08
N LYS A 453 22.26 23.80 -0.12
CA LYS A 453 22.58 23.09 -1.37
C LYS A 453 21.31 22.72 -2.15
N VAL A 454 20.28 22.22 -1.46
CA VAL A 454 19.00 21.82 -2.08
C VAL A 454 18.21 23.02 -2.63
N VAL A 455 18.11 24.10 -1.84
CA VAL A 455 17.35 25.31 -2.20
C VAL A 455 18.13 26.20 -3.18
N LYS A 456 19.43 25.90 -3.38
CA LYS A 456 20.40 26.61 -4.23
C LYS A 456 20.72 28.02 -3.72
N ILE A 457 21.00 28.14 -2.42
CA ILE A 457 21.49 29.35 -1.78
C ILE A 457 22.93 29.12 -1.33
N PRO A 458 23.90 30.01 -1.63
CA PRO A 458 25.25 29.90 -1.11
C PRO A 458 25.26 29.92 0.42
N TYR A 459 25.80 28.85 1.03
CA TYR A 459 25.89 28.75 2.49
C TYR A 459 26.87 29.79 3.03
N GLN A 460 26.44 30.52 4.07
CA GLN A 460 27.29 31.42 4.85
C GLN A 460 27.06 31.17 6.34
N GLN A 461 28.15 31.07 7.10
CA GLN A 461 28.08 30.75 8.52
C GLN A 461 27.53 31.92 9.36
N ASP A 462 27.96 33.16 9.06
CA ASP A 462 27.63 34.34 9.86
C ASP A 462 26.12 34.63 9.99
N PRO A 463 25.30 34.59 8.92
CA PRO A 463 23.84 34.75 9.03
C PRO A 463 23.16 33.66 9.87
N ILE A 464 23.70 32.44 9.88
CA ILE A 464 23.16 31.30 10.64
C ILE A 464 23.55 31.40 12.13
N ASP A 465 24.78 31.83 12.42
CA ASP A 465 25.21 32.16 13.78
C ASP A 465 24.34 33.27 14.38
N TYR A 466 24.09 34.33 13.60
CA TYR A 466 23.19 35.42 13.98
C TYR A 466 21.75 34.94 14.21
N LEU A 467 21.21 34.14 13.29
CA LEU A 467 19.87 33.55 13.41
C LEU A 467 19.70 32.79 14.71
N ILE A 468 20.64 31.91 15.05
CA ILE A 468 20.56 31.07 16.25
C ILE A 468 20.67 31.91 17.52
N ALA A 469 21.62 32.84 17.59
CA ALA A 469 21.79 33.69 18.76
C ALA A 469 20.55 34.58 19.02
N LYS A 470 20.07 35.26 17.97
CA LYS A 470 18.99 36.26 18.10
C LYS A 470 17.60 35.65 18.13
N HIS A 471 17.30 34.70 17.26
CA HIS A 471 15.92 34.20 17.04
C HIS A 471 15.63 32.86 17.71
N TYR A 472 16.64 32.18 18.24
CA TYR A 472 16.46 30.92 18.97
C TYR A 472 16.88 31.05 20.43
N GLN A 473 18.14 31.37 20.71
CA GLN A 473 18.66 31.40 22.08
C GLN A 473 18.10 32.56 22.90
N ALA A 474 18.00 33.77 22.33
CA ALA A 474 17.52 34.95 23.07
C ALA A 474 16.05 34.87 23.51
N VAL A 475 15.24 34.03 22.84
CA VAL A 475 13.80 33.88 23.08
C VAL A 475 13.42 32.45 23.51
N ASP A 476 14.41 31.61 23.82
CA ASP A 476 14.25 30.18 24.17
C ASP A 476 13.33 29.39 23.21
N ARG A 477 13.50 29.63 21.90
CA ARG A 477 12.66 29.00 20.87
C ARG A 477 13.15 27.59 20.55
N PRO A 478 12.25 26.59 20.48
CA PRO A 478 12.63 25.22 20.15
C PRO A 478 13.04 25.09 18.67
N MET A 479 14.18 24.43 18.47
CA MET A 479 14.67 24.05 17.13
C MET A 479 13.88 22.83 16.61
N ARG A 480 13.41 22.88 15.37
CA ARG A 480 12.67 21.79 14.68
C ARG A 480 13.34 21.44 13.36
N MET A 481 13.29 20.18 12.95
CA MET A 481 13.97 19.74 11.71
C MET A 481 13.45 20.42 10.42
N CYS A 482 12.20 20.89 10.39
CA CYS A 482 11.61 21.55 9.21
C CYS A 482 12.02 23.03 9.06
N GLN A 483 12.31 23.73 10.15
CA GLN A 483 12.55 25.17 10.16
C GLN A 483 13.66 25.62 9.20
N PRO A 484 14.82 24.92 9.06
CA PRO A 484 15.85 25.34 8.13
C PRO A 484 15.37 25.41 6.68
N ARG A 485 14.58 24.42 6.23
CA ARG A 485 14.00 24.43 4.88
C ARG A 485 13.04 25.59 4.71
N ASP A 486 12.12 25.76 5.65
CA ASP A 486 11.06 26.76 5.57
C ASP A 486 11.61 28.18 5.59
N LEU A 487 12.57 28.47 6.48
CA LEU A 487 13.24 29.76 6.58
C LEU A 487 14.06 30.07 5.33
N LEU A 488 14.81 29.10 4.79
CA LEU A 488 15.57 29.31 3.55
C LEU A 488 14.64 29.55 2.34
N LEU A 489 13.47 28.91 2.31
CA LEU A 489 12.48 29.13 1.26
C LEU A 489 11.88 30.55 1.36
N GLN A 490 11.61 31.05 2.57
CA GLN A 490 11.20 32.44 2.79
C GLN A 490 12.27 33.43 2.33
N VAL A 491 13.54 33.19 2.68
CA VAL A 491 14.67 34.01 2.21
C VAL A 491 14.75 34.03 0.68
N LYS A 492 14.67 32.85 0.04
CA LYS A 492 14.70 32.75 -1.41
C LYS A 492 13.56 33.51 -2.07
N ASN A 493 12.34 33.34 -1.57
CA ASN A 493 11.16 34.03 -2.08
C ASN A 493 11.29 35.54 -1.91
N TYR A 494 11.84 36.01 -0.79
CA TYR A 494 12.14 37.42 -0.56
C TYR A 494 13.14 37.98 -1.58
N CYS A 495 14.24 37.27 -1.84
CA CYS A 495 15.21 37.70 -2.85
C CYS A 495 14.59 37.77 -4.25
N LEU A 496 13.86 36.72 -4.65
CA LEU A 496 13.22 36.65 -5.96
C LEU A 496 12.15 37.73 -6.16
N TYR A 497 11.37 38.03 -5.13
CA TYR A 497 10.32 39.05 -5.20
C TYR A 497 10.89 40.47 -5.37
N ASN A 498 12.07 40.75 -4.80
CA ASN A 498 12.71 42.06 -4.83
C ASN A 498 13.80 42.19 -5.91
N ASP A 499 13.89 41.23 -6.84
CA ASP A 499 14.95 41.16 -7.87
C ASP A 499 16.38 41.21 -7.29
N LEU A 500 16.56 40.67 -6.07
CA LEU A 500 17.85 40.61 -5.38
C LEU A 500 18.58 39.29 -5.70
N PRO A 501 19.92 39.28 -5.65
CA PRO A 501 20.68 38.04 -5.74
C PRO A 501 20.30 37.08 -4.59
N VAL A 502 20.18 35.79 -4.92
CA VAL A 502 19.86 34.75 -3.93
C VAL A 502 21.09 34.46 -3.08
N GLU A 503 21.14 35.06 -1.90
CA GLU A 503 22.24 34.96 -0.94
C GLU A 503 21.73 34.92 0.50
N LEU A 504 22.59 34.52 1.43
CA LEU A 504 22.29 34.56 2.86
C LEU A 504 22.79 35.86 3.49
N LYS A 505 21.85 36.63 4.05
CA LYS A 505 22.13 37.86 4.82
C LYS A 505 21.32 37.87 6.12
N ARG A 506 21.85 38.57 7.12
CA ARG A 506 21.19 38.74 8.44
C ARG A 506 19.80 39.37 8.30
N GLU A 507 19.67 40.39 7.45
CA GLU A 507 18.41 41.09 7.17
C GLU A 507 17.34 40.17 6.57
N TYR A 508 17.73 39.26 5.67
CA TYR A 508 16.79 38.31 5.07
C TYR A 508 16.34 37.26 6.08
N MET A 509 17.23 36.87 7.01
CA MET A 509 16.90 35.96 8.11
C MET A 509 15.96 36.60 9.13
N ASP A 510 16.13 37.90 9.42
CA ASP A 510 15.19 38.67 10.24
C ASP A 510 13.79 38.66 9.58
N PHE A 511 13.70 39.03 8.30
CA PHE A 511 12.44 38.98 7.55
C PHE A 511 11.79 37.59 7.58
N ALA A 512 12.56 36.54 7.31
CA ALA A 512 12.06 35.17 7.29
C ALA A 512 11.53 34.73 8.67
N CYS A 513 12.22 35.10 9.75
CA CYS A 513 11.79 34.79 11.10
C CYS A 513 10.55 35.57 11.51
N ASP A 514 10.51 36.86 11.24
CA ASP A 514 9.36 37.71 11.57
C ASP A 514 8.09 37.20 10.87
N ASN A 515 8.20 36.76 9.61
CA ASN A 515 7.07 36.20 8.87
C ASN A 515 6.68 34.79 9.38
N TYR A 516 7.64 33.88 9.49
CA TYR A 516 7.38 32.47 9.83
C TYR A 516 6.90 32.29 11.28
N PHE A 517 7.42 33.10 12.20
CA PHE A 517 7.08 33.05 13.63
C PHE A 517 6.08 34.12 14.06
N SER A 518 5.41 34.78 13.11
CA SER A 518 4.45 35.89 13.37
C SER A 518 3.29 35.54 14.30
N VAL A 519 2.95 34.26 14.43
CA VAL A 519 1.81 33.76 15.24
C VAL A 519 2.29 33.02 16.51
N MET A 520 3.61 33.01 16.79
CA MET A 520 4.21 32.23 17.89
C MET A 520 4.55 33.07 19.12
#